data_AF-A0A0N8NZU3-F1
#
_entry.id   AF-A0A0N8NZU3-F1
#
_cell.length_a   1.000
_cell.length_b   1.000
_cell.length_c   1.000
_cell.angle_alpha   90.00
_cell.angle_beta   90.00
_cell.angle_gamma   90.00
#
_symmetry.space_group_name_H-M   'P 1'
#
loop_
_entity.id
_entity.type
_entity.pdbx_description
1 polymer ?
#
loop_
_entity_poly.entity_id
_entity_poly.type
_entity_poly.pdbx_seq_one_letter_code
_entity_poly.pdbx_strand_id
1 'polypeptide(L)'
;MEKSRRSSRLATKALSGEDPTNRNLSVCPQKSTTIVKYEKSSCLFCNEWFEAQTFTEHLIHCGQVLEECSNGCQAFIPRIRMRSHLKECPRSKQLQNQRGSVTMDHQEHSVHRLQVLEQDVGAIRSVLNEEIRQRLHLITDVGNIRKQNQVVDDWTREMEEEVGGLRRQLEDEVSQRSFVAEQNRLDVQYCCDITRSLKDQVEARLDEAEKLVNQLTMDVNMHQNQLNDNILKLEEIIFENERLNR
;
A
#
# COMPACT_ATOMS: atom_id res chain seq x y z
N MET A 1 21.12 -12.04 40.88
CA MET A 1 21.41 -13.31 40.18
C MET A 1 20.60 -13.33 38.90
N GLU A 2 21.05 -13.70 37.72
CA GLU A 2 22.37 -13.99 37.18
C GLU A 2 22.16 -14.26 35.68
N LYS A 3 22.76 -13.43 34.80
CA LYS A 3 23.27 -13.73 33.43
C LYS A 3 22.23 -14.29 32.41
N SER A 4 22.39 -14.24 31.09
CA SER A 4 23.54 -14.13 30.20
C SER A 4 22.98 -13.82 28.80
N ARG A 5 23.32 -12.68 28.17
CA ARG A 5 24.39 -12.49 27.16
C ARG A 5 24.30 -13.36 25.89
N ARG A 6 24.15 -12.67 24.74
CA ARG A 6 25.04 -12.62 23.54
C ARG A 6 24.34 -11.73 22.49
N SER A 7 24.78 -10.53 22.09
CA SER A 7 26.09 -10.09 21.52
C SER A 7 26.49 -10.98 20.34
N SER A 8 26.80 -10.55 19.12
CA SER A 8 27.09 -9.25 18.49
C SER A 8 27.40 -9.57 17.02
N ARG A 9 27.32 -8.59 16.09
CA ARG A 9 28.39 -8.23 15.13
C ARG A 9 27.88 -7.23 14.07
N LEU A 10 28.25 -5.98 14.31
CA LEU A 10 28.59 -5.02 13.26
C LEU A 10 29.92 -5.44 12.62
N ALA A 11 30.04 -5.28 11.31
CA ALA A 11 31.32 -5.13 10.63
C ALA A 11 31.12 -4.29 9.36
N THR A 12 31.40 -3.00 9.53
CA THR A 12 31.77 -2.04 8.49
C THR A 12 33.11 -2.44 7.87
N LYS A 13 33.24 -2.33 6.54
CA LYS A 13 34.53 -2.10 5.89
C LYS A 13 34.33 -1.25 4.64
N ALA A 14 35.06 -0.15 4.60
CA ALA A 14 35.02 0.90 3.59
C ALA A 14 36.28 0.82 2.70
N LEU A 15 36.15 1.39 1.49
CA LEU A 15 37.19 1.98 0.61
C LEU A 15 38.16 0.96 -0.04
N SER A 16 38.60 1.07 -1.30
CA SER A 16 38.83 2.22 -2.18
C SER A 16 39.23 1.71 -3.58
N GLY A 17 39.05 2.53 -4.63
CA GLY A 17 39.77 2.34 -5.90
C GLY A 17 39.06 2.95 -7.11
N GLU A 18 39.13 4.28 -7.26
CA GLU A 18 38.91 4.93 -8.55
C GLU A 18 40.22 4.87 -9.36
N ASP A 19 40.13 4.59 -10.66
CA ASP A 19 40.78 5.43 -11.68
C ASP A 19 40.11 5.24 -13.05
N PRO A 20 40.01 6.31 -13.88
CA PRO A 20 39.19 6.34 -15.09
C PRO A 20 40.02 6.13 -16.37
N THR A 21 39.33 6.19 -17.51
CA THR A 21 39.81 6.33 -18.91
C THR A 21 39.90 5.02 -19.72
N ASN A 22 38.92 4.75 -20.61
CA ASN A 22 39.01 5.10 -22.04
C ASN A 22 37.90 4.42 -22.90
N ARG A 23 37.05 5.29 -23.46
CA ARG A 23 36.30 5.30 -24.73
C ARG A 23 35.94 4.01 -25.52
N ASN A 24 34.67 4.05 -25.93
CA ASN A 24 34.06 3.61 -27.19
C ASN A 24 33.85 2.10 -27.44
N LEU A 25 32.61 1.66 -27.19
CA LEU A 25 31.86 0.85 -28.14
C LEU A 25 30.39 1.27 -28.13
N SER A 26 29.92 1.64 -29.33
CA SER A 26 28.52 1.88 -29.67
C SER A 26 27.71 0.61 -29.39
N VAL A 27 26.84 0.65 -28.39
CA VAL A 27 25.87 -0.41 -28.11
C VAL A 27 24.50 0.11 -28.54
N CYS A 28 24.00 -0.44 -29.64
CA CYS A 28 22.58 -0.37 -30.00
C CYS A 28 21.73 -0.75 -28.79
N PRO A 29 20.59 -0.10 -28.53
CA PRO A 29 19.71 -0.51 -27.45
C PRO A 29 19.13 -1.89 -27.81
N GLN A 30 19.74 -2.95 -27.27
CA GLN A 30 19.14 -4.27 -27.25
C GLN A 30 17.85 -4.13 -26.46
N LYS A 31 16.72 -4.18 -27.17
CA LYS A 31 15.41 -4.38 -26.56
C LYS A 31 15.51 -5.70 -25.80
N SER A 32 15.73 -5.60 -24.50
CA SER A 32 15.69 -6.73 -23.59
C SER A 32 14.24 -7.22 -23.58
N THR A 33 13.91 -8.14 -24.49
CA THR A 33 12.68 -8.91 -24.38
C THR A 33 12.87 -9.79 -23.16
N THR A 34 12.33 -9.35 -22.02
CA THR A 34 12.19 -10.17 -20.82
C THR A 34 11.57 -11.49 -21.25
N ILE A 35 12.36 -12.56 -21.29
CA ILE A 35 11.84 -13.91 -21.52
C ILE A 35 11.11 -14.29 -20.24
N VAL A 36 9.82 -13.96 -20.19
CA VAL A 36 8.92 -14.40 -19.14
C VAL A 36 8.84 -15.91 -19.26
N LYS A 37 9.44 -16.62 -18.30
CA LYS A 37 9.39 -18.07 -18.22
C LYS A 37 8.04 -18.44 -17.62
N TYR A 38 7.02 -18.58 -18.46
CA TYR A 38 5.69 -18.99 -18.01
C TYR A 38 5.75 -20.42 -17.45
N GLU A 39 5.32 -20.61 -16.21
CA GLU A 39 5.27 -21.95 -15.58
C GLU A 39 4.23 -22.86 -16.24
N LYS A 40 3.20 -22.26 -16.84
CA LYS A 40 2.12 -22.95 -17.55
C LYS A 40 1.84 -22.28 -18.88
N SER A 41 1.57 -23.09 -19.90
CA SER A 41 1.21 -22.65 -21.26
C SER A 41 -0.14 -23.23 -21.65
N SER A 42 -1.00 -22.43 -22.27
CA SER A 42 -2.28 -22.91 -22.82
C SER A 42 -2.10 -23.37 -24.26
N CYS A 43 -2.75 -24.48 -24.62
CA CYS A 43 -2.79 -24.95 -26.00
C CYS A 43 -3.85 -24.18 -26.78
N LEU A 44 -3.43 -23.48 -27.84
CA LEU A 44 -4.33 -22.71 -28.72
C LEU A 44 -5.35 -23.59 -29.49
N PHE A 45 -5.13 -24.90 -29.55
CA PHE A 45 -5.96 -25.83 -30.33
C PHE A 45 -7.04 -26.52 -29.49
N CYS A 46 -6.73 -26.94 -28.25
CA CYS A 46 -7.70 -27.58 -27.35
C CYS A 46 -8.12 -26.71 -26.15
N ASN A 47 -7.51 -25.54 -25.95
CA ASN A 47 -7.75 -24.62 -24.82
C ASN A 47 -7.46 -25.21 -23.43
N GLU A 48 -6.70 -26.30 -23.35
CA GLU A 48 -6.25 -26.89 -22.08
C GLU A 48 -4.90 -26.30 -21.64
N TRP A 49 -4.67 -26.31 -20.33
CA TRP A 49 -3.47 -25.76 -19.70
C TRP A 49 -2.47 -26.87 -19.37
N PHE A 50 -1.20 -26.66 -19.73
CA PHE A 50 -0.12 -27.62 -19.52
C PHE A 50 1.06 -26.97 -18.81
N GLU A 51 1.83 -27.79 -18.09
CA GLU A 51 3.12 -27.36 -17.56
C GLU A 51 4.11 -27.12 -18.70
N ALA A 52 5.01 -26.15 -18.55
CA ALA A 52 5.96 -25.78 -19.60
C ALA A 52 6.82 -26.96 -20.08
N GLN A 53 7.14 -27.92 -19.19
CA GLN A 53 7.93 -29.11 -19.54
C GLN A 53 7.15 -30.11 -20.42
N THR A 54 5.82 -30.20 -20.28
CA THR A 54 4.98 -31.17 -21.00
C THR A 54 4.26 -30.56 -22.20
N PHE A 55 4.31 -29.23 -22.36
CA PHE A 55 3.58 -28.53 -23.42
C PHE A 55 4.00 -28.95 -24.83
N THR A 56 5.30 -29.13 -25.07
CA THR A 56 5.83 -29.58 -26.38
C THR A 56 5.35 -30.99 -26.72
N GLU A 57 5.31 -31.89 -25.73
CA GLU A 57 4.80 -33.26 -25.91
C GLU A 57 3.30 -33.25 -26.19
N HIS A 58 2.53 -32.40 -25.50
CA HIS A 58 1.12 -32.21 -25.78
C HIS A 58 0.87 -31.74 -27.23
N LEU A 59 1.62 -30.75 -27.74
CA LEU A 59 1.42 -30.24 -29.10
C LEU A 59 1.59 -31.32 -30.18
N ILE A 60 2.47 -32.29 -29.97
CA ILE A 60 2.68 -33.42 -30.89
C ILE A 60 1.45 -34.35 -30.91
N HIS A 61 0.83 -34.57 -29.75
CA HIS A 61 -0.29 -35.51 -29.59
C HIS A 61 -1.67 -34.85 -29.59
N CYS A 62 -1.74 -33.53 -29.64
CA CYS A 62 -2.99 -32.79 -29.59
C CYS A 62 -3.86 -33.08 -30.82
N GLY A 63 -5.01 -33.72 -30.59
CA GLY A 63 -5.94 -34.12 -31.63
C GLY A 63 -6.60 -32.95 -32.38
N GLN A 64 -6.57 -31.75 -31.80
CA GLN A 64 -7.14 -30.53 -32.39
C GLN A 64 -6.17 -29.77 -33.29
N VAL A 65 -4.89 -30.15 -33.30
CA VAL A 65 -3.91 -29.58 -34.23
C VAL A 65 -4.33 -29.91 -35.66
N LEU A 66 -4.32 -28.89 -36.51
CA LEU A 66 -4.69 -29.01 -37.91
C LEU A 66 -3.52 -29.59 -38.72
N GLU A 67 -3.81 -30.63 -39.49
CA GLU A 67 -2.85 -31.26 -40.42
C GLU A 67 -3.39 -31.19 -41.85
N GLU A 68 -2.49 -31.06 -42.82
CA GLU A 68 -2.85 -31.13 -44.23
C GLU A 68 -3.30 -32.55 -44.60
N CYS A 69 -4.39 -32.65 -45.35
CA CYS A 69 -4.88 -33.93 -45.84
C CYS A 69 -3.86 -34.64 -46.76
N SER A 70 -3.57 -35.91 -46.48
CA SER A 70 -2.62 -36.73 -47.25
C SER A 70 -3.03 -37.00 -48.69
N ASN A 71 -4.32 -36.89 -49.04
CA ASN A 71 -4.78 -36.96 -50.43
C ASN A 71 -4.55 -35.64 -51.20
N GLY A 72 -3.95 -34.63 -50.57
CA GLY A 72 -3.62 -33.35 -51.18
C GLY A 72 -4.85 -32.48 -51.50
N CYS A 73 -6.02 -32.72 -50.90
CA CYS A 73 -7.22 -31.92 -51.17
C CYS A 73 -7.14 -30.48 -50.62
N GLN A 74 -5.97 -30.05 -50.14
CA GLN A 74 -5.67 -28.74 -49.56
C GLN A 74 -6.52 -28.38 -48.33
N ALA A 75 -7.20 -29.36 -47.74
CA ALA A 75 -7.94 -29.18 -46.50
C ALA A 75 -7.00 -29.39 -45.31
N PHE A 76 -7.05 -28.45 -44.36
CA PHE A 76 -6.45 -28.58 -43.04
C PHE A 76 -7.50 -29.14 -42.08
N ILE A 77 -7.29 -30.36 -41.60
CA ILE A 77 -8.25 -31.11 -40.80
C ILE A 77 -7.64 -31.35 -39.41
N PRO A 78 -8.40 -31.21 -38.31
CA PRO A 78 -7.93 -31.63 -37.00
C PRO A 78 -7.46 -33.08 -37.02
N ARG A 79 -6.28 -33.38 -36.45
CA ARG A 79 -5.68 -34.72 -36.43
C ARG A 79 -6.69 -35.82 -36.05
N ILE A 80 -7.53 -35.57 -35.04
CA ILE A 80 -8.56 -36.52 -34.57
C ILE A 80 -9.64 -36.83 -35.63
N ARG A 81 -9.90 -35.91 -36.56
CA ARG A 81 -10.90 -36.05 -37.63
C ARG A 81 -10.30 -36.47 -38.99
N MET A 82 -8.99 -36.66 -39.07
CA MET A 82 -8.33 -37.03 -40.33
C MET A 82 -8.87 -38.36 -40.89
N ARG A 83 -9.10 -39.36 -40.03
CA ARG A 83 -9.58 -40.68 -40.46
C ARG A 83 -10.99 -40.63 -41.07
N SER A 84 -11.91 -39.83 -40.53
CA SER A 84 -13.24 -39.65 -41.12
C SER A 84 -13.18 -38.87 -42.42
N HIS A 85 -12.37 -37.80 -42.45
CA HIS A 85 -12.16 -37.02 -43.66
C HIS A 85 -11.65 -37.87 -44.83
N LEU A 86 -10.68 -38.76 -44.59
CA LEU A 86 -10.10 -39.60 -45.65
C LEU A 86 -11.12 -40.52 -46.34
N LYS A 87 -12.17 -40.97 -45.62
CA LYS A 87 -13.27 -41.78 -46.20
C LYS A 87 -14.17 -40.97 -47.14
N GLU A 88 -14.27 -39.67 -46.92
CA GLU A 88 -15.17 -38.76 -47.63
C GLU A 88 -14.40 -37.78 -48.54
N CYS A 89 -13.07 -37.91 -48.60
CA CYS A 89 -12.21 -36.95 -49.27
C CYS A 89 -12.56 -36.85 -50.77
N PRO A 90 -12.89 -35.65 -51.28
CA PRO A 90 -13.31 -35.47 -52.68
C PRO A 90 -12.20 -35.85 -53.68
N ARG A 91 -10.93 -35.62 -53.33
CA ARG A 91 -9.79 -36.06 -54.17
C ARG A 91 -9.59 -37.57 -54.23
N SER A 92 -10.02 -38.31 -53.20
CA SER A 92 -10.00 -39.78 -53.23
C SER A 92 -10.94 -40.32 -54.31
N LYS A 93 -12.09 -39.66 -54.50
CA LYS A 93 -13.09 -40.02 -55.53
C LYS A 93 -12.73 -39.51 -56.93
N GLN A 94 -12.05 -38.36 -57.04
CA GLN A 94 -11.64 -37.79 -58.34
C GLN A 94 -10.57 -38.61 -59.07
N LEU A 95 -9.69 -39.33 -58.36
CA LEU A 95 -8.73 -40.24 -58.98
C LEU A 95 -9.41 -41.42 -59.70
N GLN A 96 -10.65 -41.77 -59.34
CA GLN A 96 -11.40 -42.86 -59.97
C GLN A 96 -12.27 -42.43 -61.17
N ASN A 97 -12.61 -41.14 -61.32
CA ASN A 97 -13.68 -40.70 -62.22
C ASN A 97 -13.27 -39.84 -63.43
N GLN A 98 -11.97 -39.74 -63.78
CA GLN A 98 -11.51 -38.93 -64.93
C GLN A 98 -11.68 -39.63 -66.30
N ARG A 99 -12.90 -40.03 -66.65
CA ARG A 99 -13.26 -40.38 -68.04
C ARG A 99 -14.63 -39.80 -68.39
N GLY A 100 -14.67 -38.58 -68.92
CA GLY A 100 -15.84 -38.12 -69.69
C GLY A 100 -16.15 -36.63 -69.66
N SER A 101 -15.74 -35.93 -70.73
CA SER A 101 -16.52 -34.94 -71.51
C SER A 101 -16.95 -33.60 -70.87
N VAL A 102 -16.28 -32.50 -71.25
CA VAL A 102 -16.79 -31.11 -71.13
C VAL A 102 -16.16 -30.24 -72.23
N THR A 103 -16.92 -29.66 -73.17
CA THR A 103 -16.33 -28.67 -74.11
C THR A 103 -17.23 -27.53 -74.65
N MET A 104 -18.56 -27.48 -74.44
CA MET A 104 -19.36 -26.37 -75.01
C MET A 104 -20.12 -25.49 -73.98
N ASP A 105 -20.56 -26.01 -72.83
CA ASP A 105 -21.15 -25.19 -71.74
C ASP A 105 -20.13 -24.34 -70.97
N HIS A 106 -18.84 -24.55 -71.22
CA HIS A 106 -17.77 -23.96 -70.40
C HIS A 106 -17.59 -22.45 -70.62
N GLN A 107 -17.90 -21.93 -71.82
CA GLN A 107 -17.64 -20.54 -72.18
C GLN A 107 -18.64 -19.57 -71.52
N GLU A 108 -19.95 -19.81 -71.59
CA GLU A 108 -20.96 -18.96 -70.96
C GLU A 108 -20.89 -19.04 -69.42
N HIS A 109 -20.66 -20.25 -68.88
CA HIS A 109 -20.40 -20.42 -67.46
C HIS A 109 -19.12 -19.70 -67.01
N SER A 110 -18.07 -19.63 -67.84
CA SER A 110 -16.86 -18.88 -67.50
C SER A 110 -17.10 -17.37 -67.39
N VAL A 111 -17.90 -16.79 -68.30
CA VAL A 111 -18.23 -15.35 -68.30
C VAL A 111 -19.12 -15.00 -67.11
N HIS A 112 -20.16 -15.80 -66.83
CA HIS A 112 -21.01 -15.58 -65.65
C HIS A 112 -20.21 -15.70 -64.35
N ARG A 113 -19.29 -16.68 -64.25
CA ARG A 113 -18.41 -16.82 -63.09
C ARG A 113 -17.47 -15.62 -62.93
N LEU A 114 -16.98 -15.07 -64.02
CA LEU A 114 -16.14 -13.87 -64.00
C LEU A 114 -16.92 -12.64 -63.49
N GLN A 115 -18.16 -12.47 -63.94
CA GLN A 115 -19.04 -11.40 -63.48
C GLN A 115 -19.40 -11.52 -61.99
N VAL A 116 -19.64 -12.74 -61.49
CA VAL A 116 -19.86 -12.98 -60.05
C VAL A 116 -18.61 -12.63 -59.24
N LEU A 117 -17.43 -13.04 -59.72
CA LEU A 117 -16.15 -12.69 -59.07
C LEU A 117 -15.91 -11.17 -59.04
N GLU A 118 -16.24 -10.45 -60.12
CA GLU A 118 -16.13 -8.98 -60.14
C GLU A 118 -17.07 -8.32 -59.14
N GLN A 119 -18.29 -8.84 -58.99
CA GLN A 119 -19.25 -8.37 -58.00
C GLN A 119 -18.77 -8.65 -56.57
N ASP A 120 -18.26 -9.85 -56.30
CA ASP A 120 -17.69 -10.23 -55.01
C ASP A 120 -16.49 -9.35 -54.65
N VAL A 121 -15.60 -9.07 -55.60
CA VAL A 121 -14.47 -8.15 -55.41
C VAL A 121 -14.95 -6.74 -55.08
N GLY A 122 -16.03 -6.26 -55.72
CA GLY A 122 -16.67 -4.98 -55.41
C GLY A 122 -17.24 -4.94 -53.99
N ALA A 123 -17.92 -6.01 -53.57
CA ALA A 123 -18.46 -6.16 -52.22
C ALA A 123 -17.34 -6.19 -51.17
N ILE A 124 -16.29 -6.99 -51.39
CA ILE A 124 -15.12 -7.07 -50.50
C ILE A 124 -14.45 -5.70 -50.36
N ARG A 125 -14.28 -4.96 -51.46
CA ARG A 125 -13.70 -3.61 -51.41
C ARG A 125 -14.55 -2.65 -50.57
N SER A 126 -15.87 -2.76 -50.67
CA SER A 126 -16.80 -1.90 -49.92
C SER A 126 -16.76 -2.21 -48.43
N VAL A 127 -16.78 -3.50 -48.06
CA VAL A 127 -16.62 -3.96 -46.67
C VAL A 127 -15.26 -3.55 -46.11
N LEU A 128 -14.18 -3.70 -46.87
CA LEU A 128 -12.84 -3.29 -46.45
C LEU A 128 -12.77 -1.77 -46.19
N ASN A 129 -13.38 -0.96 -47.05
CA ASN A 129 -13.41 0.50 -46.85
C ASN A 129 -14.22 0.91 -45.62
N GLU A 130 -15.30 0.19 -45.31
CA GLU A 130 -16.08 0.40 -44.09
C GLU A 130 -15.27 0.00 -42.85
N GLU A 131 -14.62 -1.16 -42.87
CA GLU A 131 -13.73 -1.63 -41.80
C GLU A 131 -12.58 -0.65 -41.52
N ILE A 132 -11.97 -0.08 -42.58
CA ILE A 132 -10.94 0.96 -42.43
C ILE A 132 -11.51 2.20 -41.73
N ARG A 133 -12.72 2.64 -42.09
CA ARG A 133 -13.38 3.79 -41.43
C ARG A 133 -13.67 3.49 -39.97
N GLN A 134 -14.21 2.31 -39.65
CA GLN A 134 -14.47 1.91 -38.27
C GLN A 134 -13.18 1.84 -37.44
N ARG A 135 -12.10 1.30 -37.99
CA ARG A 135 -10.78 1.28 -37.33
C ARG A 135 -10.25 2.68 -37.03
N LEU A 136 -10.43 3.65 -37.94
CA LEU A 136 -10.04 5.03 -37.71
C LEU A 136 -10.82 5.67 -36.54
N HIS A 137 -12.11 5.40 -36.43
CA HIS A 137 -12.91 5.83 -35.28
C HIS A 137 -12.40 5.21 -33.97
N LEU A 138 -12.20 3.89 -33.94
CA LEU A 138 -11.68 3.20 -32.75
C LEU A 138 -10.29 3.71 -32.34
N ILE A 139 -9.40 3.99 -33.28
CA ILE A 139 -8.08 4.59 -33.00
C ILE A 139 -8.25 5.96 -32.31
N THR A 140 -9.19 6.77 -32.79
CA THR A 140 -9.49 8.09 -32.23
C THR A 140 -10.03 7.97 -30.81
N ASP A 141 -10.99 7.08 -30.59
CA ASP A 141 -11.62 6.85 -29.29
C ASP A 141 -10.62 6.33 -28.27
N VAL A 142 -9.79 5.35 -28.66
CA VAL A 142 -8.68 4.87 -27.81
C VAL A 142 -7.69 5.98 -27.50
N GLY A 143 -7.41 6.86 -28.46
CA GLY A 143 -6.58 8.05 -28.25
C GLY A 143 -7.17 9.00 -27.20
N ASN A 144 -8.48 9.22 -27.23
CA ASN A 144 -9.18 10.07 -26.26
C ASN A 144 -9.20 9.43 -24.87
N ILE A 145 -9.48 8.12 -24.78
CA ILE A 145 -9.46 7.38 -23.51
C ILE A 145 -8.06 7.44 -22.88
N ARG A 146 -7.00 7.28 -23.68
CA ARG A 146 -5.61 7.41 -23.17
C ARG A 146 -5.32 8.79 -22.60
N LYS A 147 -5.79 9.87 -23.24
CA LYS A 147 -5.64 11.22 -22.72
C LYS A 147 -6.43 11.44 -21.42
N GLN A 148 -7.64 10.91 -21.33
CA GLN A 148 -8.46 10.99 -20.12
C GLN A 148 -7.79 10.23 -18.96
N ASN A 149 -7.29 9.01 -19.21
CA ASN A 149 -6.56 8.25 -18.20
C ASN A 149 -5.32 9.00 -17.71
N GLN A 150 -4.56 9.64 -18.61
CA GLN A 150 -3.41 10.46 -18.21
C GLN A 150 -3.80 11.57 -17.22
N VAL A 151 -4.91 12.27 -17.47
CA VAL A 151 -5.41 13.32 -16.57
C VAL A 151 -5.81 12.73 -15.21
N VAL A 152 -6.44 11.56 -15.20
CA VAL A 152 -6.81 10.86 -13.96
C VAL A 152 -5.56 10.42 -13.18
N ASP A 153 -4.55 9.90 -13.86
CA ASP A 153 -3.28 9.49 -13.24
C ASP A 153 -2.55 10.70 -12.63
N ASP A 154 -2.54 11.84 -13.33
CA ASP A 154 -1.94 13.08 -12.83
C ASP A 154 -2.69 13.61 -11.59
N TRP A 155 -4.02 13.63 -11.64
CA TRP A 155 -4.84 14.04 -10.49
C TRP A 155 -4.69 13.09 -9.30
N THR A 156 -4.59 11.78 -9.55
CA THR A 156 -4.36 10.79 -8.50
C THR A 156 -3.02 11.02 -7.81
N ARG A 157 -1.96 11.29 -8.59
CA ARG A 157 -0.63 11.61 -8.05
C ARG A 157 -0.64 12.89 -7.20
N GLU A 158 -1.27 13.96 -7.69
CA GLU A 158 -1.40 15.22 -6.95
C GLU A 158 -2.18 15.02 -5.64
N MET A 159 -3.29 14.29 -5.69
CA MET A 159 -4.09 13.96 -4.51
C MET A 159 -3.31 13.13 -3.49
N GLU A 160 -2.53 12.15 -3.94
CA GLU A 160 -1.65 11.36 -3.07
C GLU A 160 -0.58 12.21 -2.39
N GLU A 161 -0.02 13.19 -3.10
CA GLU A 161 0.96 14.13 -2.55
C GLU A 161 0.33 15.04 -1.48
N GLU A 162 -0.84 15.61 -1.75
CA GLU A 162 -1.58 16.45 -0.80
C GLU A 162 -1.99 15.67 0.46
N VAL A 163 -2.57 14.48 0.29
CA VAL A 163 -2.94 13.59 1.41
C VAL A 163 -1.70 13.16 2.19
N GLY A 164 -0.59 12.87 1.52
CA GLY A 164 0.69 12.61 2.16
C GLY A 164 1.21 13.81 2.95
N GLY A 165 1.03 15.02 2.44
CA GLY A 165 1.34 16.28 3.12
C GLY A 165 0.55 16.47 4.40
N LEU A 166 -0.78 16.32 4.33
CA LEU A 166 -1.68 16.43 5.47
C LEU A 166 -1.38 15.38 6.55
N ARG A 167 -1.05 14.14 6.14
CA ARG A 167 -0.66 13.08 7.08
C ARG A 167 0.58 13.46 7.87
N ARG A 168 1.63 13.96 7.20
CA ARG A 168 2.87 14.40 7.87
C ARG A 168 2.60 15.55 8.85
N GLN A 169 1.82 16.54 8.43
CA GLN A 169 1.44 17.66 9.32
C GLN A 169 0.65 17.18 10.55
N LEU A 170 -0.25 16.21 10.38
CA LEU A 170 -0.99 15.63 11.49
C LEU A 170 -0.07 14.88 12.46
N GLU A 171 0.89 14.12 11.95
CA GLU A 171 1.89 13.41 12.76
C GLU A 171 2.77 14.38 13.56
N ASP A 172 3.19 15.49 12.94
CA ASP A 172 3.96 16.55 13.59
C ASP A 172 3.14 17.25 14.70
N GLU A 173 1.88 17.61 14.41
CA GLU A 173 0.97 18.22 15.40
C GLU A 173 0.69 17.29 16.58
N VAL A 174 0.44 16.01 16.33
CA VAL A 174 0.23 15.01 17.40
C VAL A 174 1.47 14.90 18.28
N SER A 175 2.65 14.83 17.67
CA SER A 175 3.92 14.76 18.40
C SER A 175 4.16 16.00 19.24
N GLN A 176 3.94 17.19 18.69
CA GLN A 176 4.09 18.45 19.39
C GLN A 176 3.09 18.59 20.54
N ARG A 177 1.82 18.25 20.32
CA ARG A 177 0.79 18.30 21.38
C ARG A 177 1.07 17.30 22.49
N SER A 178 1.53 16.09 22.16
CA SER A 178 1.94 15.10 23.16
C SER A 178 3.09 15.62 24.01
N PHE A 179 4.08 16.26 23.40
CA PHE A 179 5.21 16.86 24.11
C PHE A 179 4.74 17.98 25.07
N VAL A 180 3.91 18.91 24.58
CA VAL A 180 3.39 20.01 25.41
C VAL A 180 2.52 19.49 26.56
N ALA A 181 1.67 18.50 26.30
CA ALA A 181 0.84 17.90 27.34
C ALA A 181 1.68 17.24 28.44
N GLU A 182 2.75 16.54 28.08
CA GLU A 182 3.66 15.93 29.06
C GLU A 182 4.42 16.99 29.85
N GLN A 183 4.91 18.05 29.20
CA GLN A 183 5.58 19.15 29.90
C GLN A 183 4.64 19.83 30.90
N ASN A 184 3.41 20.16 30.49
CA ASN A 184 2.41 20.76 31.37
C ASN A 184 2.09 19.84 32.55
N ARG A 185 2.03 18.52 32.34
CA ARG A 185 1.81 17.53 33.40
C ARG A 185 2.94 17.58 34.43
N LEU A 186 4.19 17.65 33.98
CA LEU A 186 5.37 17.78 34.85
C LEU A 186 5.38 19.10 35.63
N ASP A 187 5.05 20.21 34.96
CA ASP A 187 5.00 21.53 35.58
C ASP A 187 3.91 21.61 36.67
N VAL A 188 2.72 21.06 36.39
CA VAL A 188 1.63 20.96 37.37
C VAL A 188 2.06 20.11 38.56
N GLN A 189 2.68 18.95 38.33
CA GLN A 189 3.16 18.08 39.39
C GLN A 189 4.17 18.80 40.29
N TYR A 190 5.13 19.51 39.68
CA TYR A 190 6.11 20.31 40.40
C TYR A 190 5.46 21.39 41.27
N CYS A 191 4.47 22.11 40.73
CA CYS A 191 3.72 23.12 41.48
C CYS A 191 2.93 22.51 42.66
N CYS A 192 2.31 21.35 42.46
CA CYS A 192 1.62 20.63 43.52
C CYS A 192 2.57 20.22 44.65
N ASP A 193 3.77 19.74 44.32
CA ASP A 193 4.75 19.31 45.32
C ASP A 193 5.29 20.49 46.12
N ILE A 194 5.56 21.64 45.48
CA ILE A 194 5.88 22.89 46.19
C ILE A 194 4.74 23.33 47.10
N THR A 195 3.51 23.33 46.58
CA THR A 195 2.33 23.78 47.33
C THR A 195 2.12 22.91 48.57
N ARG A 196 2.31 21.59 48.44
CA ARG A 196 2.24 20.66 49.57
C ARG A 196 3.33 20.94 50.60
N SER A 197 4.58 21.10 50.16
CA SER A 197 5.70 21.43 51.06
C SER A 197 5.48 22.74 51.82
N LEU A 198 4.98 23.79 51.15
CA LEU A 198 4.66 25.05 51.80
C LEU A 198 3.49 24.91 52.79
N LYS A 199 2.46 24.14 52.43
CA LYS A 199 1.35 23.82 53.33
C LYS A 199 1.86 23.16 54.62
N ASP A 200 2.68 22.13 54.49
CA ASP A 200 3.23 21.39 55.64
C ASP A 200 4.10 22.30 56.53
N GLN A 201 4.89 23.21 55.93
CA GLN A 201 5.66 24.20 56.67
C GLN A 201 4.78 25.20 57.43
N VAL A 202 3.71 25.69 56.81
CA VAL A 202 2.76 26.61 57.46
C VAL A 202 2.03 25.91 58.60
N GLU A 203 1.60 24.67 58.41
CA GLU A 203 0.96 23.86 59.46
C GLU A 203 1.91 23.67 60.65
N ALA A 204 3.18 23.33 60.42
CA ALA A 204 4.18 23.21 61.48
C ALA A 204 4.39 24.53 62.25
N ARG A 205 4.42 25.67 61.56
CA ARG A 205 4.55 27.00 62.20
C ARG A 205 3.32 27.39 63.01
N LEU A 206 2.14 26.99 62.55
CA LEU A 206 0.89 27.23 63.26
C LEU A 206 0.84 26.40 64.56
N ASP A 207 1.24 25.14 64.51
CA ASP A 207 1.38 24.27 65.68
C ASP A 207 2.39 24.83 66.70
N GLU A 208 3.53 25.36 66.23
CA GLU A 208 4.51 26.05 67.08
C GLU A 208 3.91 27.28 67.76
N ALA A 209 3.20 28.12 67.00
CA ALA A 209 2.56 29.32 67.53
C ALA A 209 1.48 28.98 68.56
N GLU A 210 0.66 27.96 68.32
CA GLU A 210 -0.36 27.50 69.25
C GLU A 210 0.26 27.03 70.57
N LYS A 211 1.36 26.26 70.52
CA LYS A 211 2.12 25.86 71.71
C LYS A 211 2.63 27.07 72.51
N LEU A 212 3.18 28.07 71.83
CA LEU A 212 3.66 29.30 72.48
C LEU A 212 2.53 30.11 73.11
N VAL A 213 1.38 30.22 72.44
CA VAL A 213 0.18 30.89 72.98
C VAL A 213 -0.33 30.17 74.21
N ASN A 214 -0.40 28.83 74.17
CA ASN A 214 -0.81 28.02 75.33
C ASN A 214 0.15 28.19 76.51
N GLN A 215 1.47 28.21 76.25
CA GLN A 215 2.47 28.45 77.29
C GLN A 215 2.33 29.85 77.92
N LEU A 216 2.23 30.89 77.10
CA LEU A 216 2.01 32.27 77.58
C LEU A 216 0.73 32.39 78.41
N THR A 217 -0.33 31.69 78.00
CA THR A 217 -1.59 31.66 78.75
C THR A 217 -1.41 31.04 80.14
N MET A 218 -0.63 29.95 80.24
CA MET A 218 -0.28 29.34 81.53
C MET A 218 0.55 30.29 82.41
N ASP A 219 1.57 30.94 81.84
CA ASP A 219 2.45 31.87 82.56
C ASP A 219 1.68 33.09 83.08
N VAL A 220 0.79 33.67 82.26
CA VAL A 220 -0.09 34.77 82.65
C VAL A 220 -1.01 34.36 83.80
N ASN A 221 -1.62 33.17 83.74
CA ASN A 221 -2.45 32.67 84.82
C ASN A 221 -1.65 32.47 86.12
N MET A 222 -0.43 31.94 86.04
CA MET A 222 0.46 31.79 87.18
C MET A 222 0.78 33.15 87.82
N HIS A 223 1.17 34.13 87.00
CA HIS A 223 1.48 35.49 87.48
C HIS A 223 0.24 36.19 88.04
N GLN A 224 -0.94 36.00 87.45
CA GLN A 224 -2.19 36.52 87.99
C GLN A 224 -2.49 35.94 89.38
N ASN A 225 -2.31 34.63 89.58
CA ASN A 225 -2.49 33.99 90.88
C ASN A 225 -1.50 34.53 91.92
N GLN A 226 -0.22 34.67 91.55
CA GLN A 226 0.80 35.26 92.44
C GLN A 226 0.46 36.70 92.83
N LEU A 227 -0.04 37.51 91.89
CA LEU A 227 -0.51 38.86 92.17
C LEU A 227 -1.68 38.85 93.15
N ASN A 228 -2.68 37.99 92.93
CA ASN A 228 -3.82 37.85 93.84
C ASN A 228 -3.36 37.45 95.26
N ASP A 229 -2.44 36.50 95.38
CA ASP A 229 -1.87 36.09 96.68
C ASP A 229 -1.13 37.25 97.38
N ASN A 230 -0.39 38.05 96.62
CA ASN A 230 0.32 39.21 97.17
C ASN A 230 -0.66 40.30 97.63
N ILE A 231 -1.76 40.52 96.90
CA ILE A 231 -2.82 41.45 97.29
C ILE A 231 -3.43 41.01 98.62
N LEU A 232 -3.81 39.73 98.76
CA LEU A 232 -4.36 39.19 100.00
C LEU A 232 -3.42 39.36 101.21
N LYS A 233 -2.13 39.10 101.03
CA LYS A 233 -1.12 39.32 102.08
C LYS A 233 -0.99 40.79 102.47
N LEU A 234 -1.03 41.70 101.49
CA LEU A 234 -0.98 43.14 101.76
C LEU A 234 -2.23 43.58 102.53
N GLU A 235 -3.41 43.10 102.15
CA GLU A 235 -4.67 43.35 102.87
C GLU A 235 -4.58 42.87 104.33
N GLU A 236 -4.01 41.68 104.58
CA GLU A 236 -3.80 41.14 105.93
C GLU A 236 -2.85 42.02 106.76
N ILE A 237 -1.72 42.45 106.18
CA ILE A 237 -0.74 43.34 106.85
C ILE A 237 -1.35 44.72 107.16
N ILE A 238 -2.16 45.27 106.26
CA ILE A 238 -2.85 46.55 106.47
C ILE A 238 -3.83 46.39 107.64
N PHE A 239 -4.64 45.34 107.64
CA PHE A 239 -5.60 45.06 108.70
C PHE A 239 -4.92 44.92 110.08
N GLU A 240 -3.80 44.20 110.14
CA GLU A 240 -3.03 44.04 111.38
C GLU A 240 -2.41 45.37 111.85
N ASN A 241 -1.90 46.20 110.94
CA ASN A 241 -1.43 47.55 111.27
C ASN A 241 -2.55 48.47 111.78
N GLU A 242 -3.74 48.39 111.19
CA GLU A 242 -4.91 49.14 111.67
C GLU A 242 -5.35 48.68 113.06
N ARG A 243 -5.22 47.39 113.37
CA ARG A 243 -5.48 46.84 114.70
C ARG A 243 -4.49 47.32 115.76
N LEU A 244 -3.20 47.38 115.42
CA LEU A 244 -2.14 47.81 116.34
C LEU A 244 -2.14 49.33 116.63
N ASN A 245 -2.71 50.14 115.73
CA ASN A 245 -2.76 51.60 115.85
C ASN A 245 -4.10 52.14 116.42
N ARG A 246 -5.00 51.28 116.92
CA ARG A 246 -6.21 51.65 117.67
C ARG A 246 -6.02 51.39 119.16
#